data_AF-A0A2V7XIJ2-F1
#
_entry.id   AF-A0A2V7XIJ2-F1
#
_cell.length_a   1.000
_cell.length_b   1.000
_cell.length_c   1.000
_cell.angle_alpha   90.00
_cell.angle_beta   90.00
_cell.angle_gamma   90.00
#
_symmetry.space_group_name_H-M   'P 1'
#
loop_
_entity.id
_entity.type
_entity.pdbx_description
1 polymer ?
#
loop_
_entity_poly.entity_id
_entity_poly.type
_entity_poly.pdbx_seq_one_letter_code
_entity_poly.pdbx_strand_id
1 'polypeptide(L)'
;TAVLGALYLEGTVMGRHIFALGGNPEASRFAGLRLGRIQLGVFLVSGLTAGLAAFMGASFYGSASCGDATGYELYVIASAVVGGASLTGGKGSAISAMLGALLIVLIRQSIRTLRLDQNYEWIVIGAAIIVAVVLDQGSARMAARRLSPLQTGGAS
;
A
#
# COMPACT_ATOMS: atom_id res chain seq x y z
N THR A 1 -1.03 -6.98 13.41
CA THR A 1 0.12 -6.29 12.78
C THR A 1 -0.18 -4.85 12.42
N ALA A 2 -1.39 -4.51 11.95
CA ALA A 2 -1.72 -3.14 11.52
C ALA A 2 -1.47 -2.04 12.58
N VAL A 3 -1.80 -2.27 13.85
CA VAL A 3 -1.52 -1.32 14.95
C VAL A 3 -0.01 -1.12 15.17
N LEU A 4 0.78 -2.20 15.09
CA LEU A 4 2.25 -2.12 15.17
C LEU A 4 2.83 -1.38 13.95
N GLY A 5 2.27 -1.60 12.77
CA GLY A 5 2.65 -0.89 11.55
C GLY A 5 2.33 0.59 11.60
N ALA A 6 1.17 0.97 12.14
CA ALA A 6 0.78 2.37 12.36
C ALA A 6 1.72 3.06 13.36
N LEU A 7 1.99 2.45 14.51
CA LEU A 7 2.95 2.98 15.48
C LEU A 7 4.36 3.09 14.91
N TYR A 8 4.78 2.14 14.08
CA TYR A 8 6.09 2.18 13.42
C TYR A 8 6.17 3.30 12.38
N LEU A 9 5.14 3.49 11.54
CA LEU A 9 5.14 4.52 10.49
C LEU A 9 4.92 5.94 11.04
N GLU A 10 4.02 6.13 12.00
CA GLU A 10 3.65 7.45 12.53
C GLU A 10 4.52 7.88 13.71
N GLY A 11 5.04 6.92 14.48
CA GLY A 11 5.82 7.18 15.70
C GLY A 11 7.34 7.17 15.53
N THR A 12 7.89 6.61 14.44
CA THR A 12 9.36 6.45 14.31
C THR A 12 9.99 7.37 13.27
N VAL A 13 11.23 7.78 13.55
CA VAL A 13 12.10 8.50 12.61
C VAL A 13 12.26 7.70 11.31
N MET A 14 12.32 6.37 11.41
CA MET A 14 12.43 5.47 10.25
C MET A 14 11.20 5.53 9.34
N GLY A 15 10.00 5.69 9.89
CA GLY A 15 8.77 5.93 9.13
C GLY A 15 8.86 7.16 8.21
N ARG A 16 9.34 8.29 8.73
CA ARG A 16 9.58 9.50 7.91
C ARG A 16 10.62 9.29 6.82
N HIS A 17 11.68 8.52 7.10
CA HIS A 17 12.71 8.20 6.11
C HIS A 17 12.12 7.36 4.95
N ILE A 18 11.19 6.45 5.26
CA ILE A 18 10.48 5.63 4.26
C ILE A 18 9.58 6.49 3.37
N PHE A 19 8.82 7.44 3.94
CA PHE A 19 8.01 8.37 3.15
C PHE A 19 8.85 9.30 2.27
N ALA A 20 9.97 9.81 2.78
CA ALA A 20 10.90 10.64 2.00
C ALA A 20 11.48 9.87 0.80
N LEU A 21 11.93 8.63 1.04
CA LEU A 21 12.37 7.71 -0.01
C LEU A 21 11.27 7.48 -1.07
N GLY A 22 10.03 7.28 -0.64
CA GLY A 22 8.90 7.02 -1.54
C GLY A 22 8.48 8.22 -2.40
N GLY A 23 8.66 9.45 -1.91
CA GLY A 23 8.29 10.66 -2.67
C GLY A 23 9.32 11.05 -3.72
N ASN A 24 10.60 11.08 -3.34
CA ASN A 24 11.69 11.31 -4.29
C ASN A 24 12.97 10.59 -3.81
N PRO A 25 13.35 9.45 -4.44
CA PRO A 25 14.52 8.69 -4.04
C PRO A 25 15.83 9.43 -4.35
N GLU A 26 15.87 10.24 -5.43
CA GLU A 26 17.06 11.02 -5.78
C GLU A 26 17.32 12.12 -4.75
N ALA A 27 16.29 12.90 -4.40
CA ALA A 27 16.40 13.93 -3.38
C ALA A 27 16.81 13.35 -2.02
N SER A 28 16.27 12.16 -1.68
CA SER A 28 16.65 11.45 -0.47
C SER A 28 18.13 11.05 -0.46
N ARG A 29 18.68 10.64 -1.61
CA ARG A 29 20.10 10.34 -1.76
C ARG A 29 20.98 11.58 -1.51
N PHE A 30 20.58 12.72 -2.06
CA PHE A 30 21.28 14.00 -1.85
C PHE A 30 21.18 14.49 -0.40
N ALA A 31 20.09 14.15 0.31
CA ALA A 31 19.93 14.42 1.74
C ALA A 31 20.76 13.49 2.66
N GLY A 32 21.61 12.62 2.11
CA GLY A 32 22.50 11.73 2.86
C GLY A 32 21.83 10.46 3.40
N LEU A 33 20.61 10.14 2.96
CA LEU A 33 19.90 8.93 3.36
C LEU A 33 20.52 7.70 2.70
N ARG A 34 20.87 6.69 3.50
CA ARG A 34 21.35 5.39 3.01
C ARG A 34 20.17 4.53 2.56
N LEU A 35 19.66 4.82 1.36
CA LEU A 35 18.49 4.17 0.74
C LEU A 35 18.52 2.65 0.89
N GLY A 36 19.65 2.01 0.60
CA GLY A 36 19.80 0.54 0.69
C GLY A 36 19.59 -0.03 2.10
N ARG A 37 20.01 0.68 3.16
CA ARG A 37 19.79 0.22 4.54
C ARG A 37 18.33 0.36 4.97
N ILE A 38 17.68 1.44 4.52
CA ILE A 38 16.27 1.69 4.80
C ILE A 38 15.43 0.61 4.09
N GLN A 39 15.70 0.37 2.81
CA GLN A 39 14.99 -0.62 2.01
C GLN A 39 15.17 -2.04 2.56
N LEU A 40 16.40 -2.42 2.93
CA LEU A 40 16.66 -3.71 3.57
C LEU A 40 15.90 -3.86 4.90
N GLY A 41 15.90 -2.82 5.75
CA GLY A 41 15.16 -2.84 7.01
C GLY A 41 13.65 -3.03 6.80
N VAL A 42 13.06 -2.36 5.81
CA VAL A 42 11.64 -2.51 5.46
C VAL A 42 11.33 -3.93 4.99
N PHE A 43 12.14 -4.49 4.08
CA PHE A 43 11.94 -5.86 3.60
C PHE A 43 12.08 -6.91 4.72
N LEU A 44 13.02 -6.71 5.65
CA LEU A 44 13.18 -7.61 6.80
C LEU A 44 11.95 -7.60 7.72
N VAL A 45 11.44 -6.40 8.06
CA VAL A 45 10.24 -6.28 8.91
C VAL A 45 8.99 -6.83 8.20
N SER A 46 8.85 -6.56 6.90
CA SER A 46 7.77 -7.10 6.08
C SER A 46 7.82 -8.62 5.98
N GLY A 47 9.01 -9.19 5.74
CA GLY A 47 9.21 -10.63 5.66
C GLY A 47 8.93 -11.32 7.00
N LEU A 48 9.39 -10.75 8.11
CA LEU A 48 9.15 -11.29 9.45
C LEU A 48 7.66 -11.29 9.79
N THR A 49 6.95 -10.19 9.50
CA THR A 49 5.51 -10.08 9.76
C THR A 49 4.68 -10.98 8.83
N ALA A 50 5.05 -11.10 7.57
CA ALA A 50 4.41 -12.03 6.63
C ALA A 50 4.64 -13.49 7.03
N GLY A 51 5.85 -13.86 7.42
CA GLY A 51 6.18 -15.20 7.91
C GLY A 51 5.41 -15.55 9.18
N LEU A 52 5.30 -14.62 10.13
CA LEU A 52 4.52 -14.82 11.35
C LEU A 52 3.02 -14.98 11.05
N ALA A 53 2.48 -14.17 10.13
CA ALA A 53 1.09 -14.29 9.69
C ALA A 53 0.81 -15.63 8.99
N ALA A 54 1.71 -16.07 8.11
CA ALA A 54 1.61 -17.36 7.43
C ALA A 54 1.70 -18.54 8.40
N PHE A 55 2.61 -18.48 9.38
CA PHE A 55 2.74 -19.51 10.42
C PHE A 55 1.46 -19.65 11.27
N MET A 56 0.88 -18.51 11.69
CA MET A 56 -0.39 -18.50 12.40
C MET A 56 -1.54 -19.04 11.54
N GLY A 57 -1.59 -18.64 10.26
CA GLY A 57 -2.59 -19.12 9.30
C GLY A 57 -2.51 -20.63 9.06
N ALA A 58 -1.30 -21.16 8.83
CA ALA A 58 -1.07 -22.59 8.64
C ALA A 58 -1.48 -23.40 9.87
N SER A 59 -1.20 -22.88 11.07
CA SER A 59 -1.62 -23.50 12.33
C SER A 59 -3.14 -23.50 12.51
N PHE A 60 -3.84 -22.48 12.02
CA PHE A 60 -5.30 -22.36 12.13
C PHE A 60 -6.05 -23.28 11.16
N TYR A 61 -5.62 -23.34 9.90
CA TYR A 61 -6.28 -24.16 8.87
C TYR A 61 -5.84 -25.63 8.88
N GLY A 62 -4.75 -25.97 9.59
CA GLY A 62 -4.21 -27.33 9.69
C GLY A 62 -3.66 -27.93 8.38
N SER A 63 -3.89 -27.24 7.27
CA SER A 63 -3.40 -27.55 5.93
C SER A 63 -3.23 -26.23 5.17
N ALA A 64 -2.20 -26.16 4.35
CA ALA A 64 -1.98 -25.07 3.42
C ALA A 64 -1.78 -25.68 2.05
N SER A 65 -2.68 -25.39 1.12
CA SER A 65 -2.54 -25.80 -0.27
C SER A 65 -1.79 -24.70 -1.02
N CYS A 66 -0.96 -25.08 -2.00
CA CYS A 66 -0.22 -24.12 -2.83
C CYS A 66 -1.15 -23.12 -3.56
N GLY A 67 -2.43 -23.46 -3.73
CA GLY A 67 -3.43 -22.58 -4.33
C GLY A 67 -3.92 -21.46 -3.41
N ASP A 68 -3.84 -21.62 -2.09
CA ASP A 68 -4.54 -20.75 -1.13
C ASP A 68 -4.00 -19.32 -1.08
N ALA A 69 -2.72 -19.14 -1.42
CA ALA A 69 -2.08 -17.82 -1.49
C ALA A 69 -2.19 -17.15 -2.88
N THR A 70 -2.78 -17.84 -3.87
CA THR A 70 -2.88 -17.31 -5.24
C THR A 70 -3.76 -16.06 -5.25
N GLY A 71 -3.24 -14.97 -5.78
CA GLY A 71 -3.94 -13.68 -5.84
C GLY A 71 -3.85 -12.83 -4.57
N TYR A 72 -3.18 -13.29 -3.50
CA TYR A 72 -2.98 -12.49 -2.29
C TYR A 72 -2.19 -11.22 -2.56
N GLU A 73 -1.25 -11.25 -3.50
CA GLU A 73 -0.53 -10.07 -3.97
C GLU A 73 -1.49 -8.99 -4.47
N LEU A 74 -2.45 -9.38 -5.31
CA LEU A 74 -3.46 -8.48 -5.85
C LEU A 74 -4.36 -7.91 -4.75
N TYR A 75 -4.73 -8.73 -3.76
CA TYR A 75 -5.52 -8.27 -2.60
C TYR A 75 -4.75 -7.30 -1.70
N VAL A 76 -3.46 -7.53 -1.49
CA VAL A 76 -2.58 -6.63 -0.73
C VAL A 76 -2.44 -5.29 -1.46
N ILE A 77 -2.23 -5.30 -2.78
CA ILE A 77 -2.16 -4.07 -3.58
C ILE A 77 -3.51 -3.35 -3.56
N ALA A 78 -4.63 -4.06 -3.81
CA ALA A 78 -5.96 -3.49 -3.82
C ALA A 78 -6.31 -2.84 -2.48
N SER A 79 -6.03 -3.52 -1.37
CA SER A 79 -6.31 -2.99 -0.02
C SER A 79 -5.48 -1.75 0.31
N ALA A 80 -4.19 -1.73 -0.04
CA ALA A 80 -3.34 -0.57 0.17
C ALA A 80 -3.82 0.66 -0.64
N VAL A 81 -4.13 0.45 -1.92
CA VAL A 81 -4.52 1.53 -2.84
C VAL A 81 -5.94 2.03 -2.56
N VAL A 82 -6.90 1.14 -2.31
CA VAL A 82 -8.26 1.53 -1.86
C VAL A 82 -8.21 2.22 -0.50
N GLY A 83 -7.28 1.83 0.37
CA GLY A 83 -6.94 2.54 1.60
C GLY A 83 -6.24 3.88 1.41
N GLY A 84 -5.99 4.32 0.17
CA GLY A 84 -5.43 5.64 -0.14
C GLY A 84 -3.90 5.71 -0.16
N ALA A 85 -3.19 4.58 -0.25
CA ALA A 85 -1.77 4.58 -0.56
C ALA A 85 -1.55 4.97 -2.03
N SER A 86 -0.64 5.90 -2.30
CA SER A 86 -0.32 6.30 -3.69
C SER A 86 0.62 5.30 -4.35
N LEU A 87 0.35 4.91 -5.60
CA LEU A 87 1.27 4.07 -6.38
C LEU A 87 2.54 4.82 -6.76
N THR A 88 2.47 6.15 -6.84
CA THR A 88 3.63 7.01 -7.16
C THR A 88 4.55 7.25 -5.95
N GLY A 89 4.11 6.83 -4.76
CA GLY A 89 4.90 6.86 -3.53
C GLY A 89 4.81 8.18 -2.75
N GLY A 90 5.36 8.16 -1.54
CA GLY A 90 5.45 9.34 -0.66
C GLY A 90 4.19 9.69 0.13
N LYS A 91 3.08 8.96 -0.03
CA LYS A 91 1.81 9.18 0.67
C LYS A 91 1.10 7.86 0.99
N GLY A 92 0.54 7.78 2.19
CA GLY A 92 -0.27 6.65 2.67
C GLY A 92 -0.24 6.56 4.20
N SER A 93 -1.17 5.82 4.80
CA SER A 93 -1.10 5.45 6.22
C SER A 93 -1.40 3.96 6.39
N ALA A 94 -0.75 3.34 7.37
CA ALA A 94 -1.01 1.94 7.72
C ALA A 94 -2.44 1.74 8.22
N ILE A 95 -3.03 2.76 8.88
CA ILE A 95 -4.41 2.69 9.39
C ILE A 95 -5.40 2.68 8.23
N SER A 96 -5.20 3.55 7.25
CA SER A 96 -6.11 3.61 6.10
C SER A 96 -5.97 2.38 5.19
N ALA A 97 -4.74 1.84 5.05
CA ALA A 97 -4.52 0.55 4.38
C ALA A 97 -5.21 -0.62 5.11
N MET A 98 -5.22 -0.62 6.45
CA MET A 98 -5.98 -1.60 7.24
C MET A 98 -7.49 -1.49 7.00
N LEU A 99 -8.04 -0.27 6.95
CA LEU A 99 -9.45 -0.05 6.61
C LEU A 99 -9.76 -0.51 5.19
N GLY A 100 -8.86 -0.27 4.23
CA GLY A 100 -8.96 -0.81 2.87
C GLY A 100 -8.94 -2.35 2.85
N ALA A 101 -8.07 -2.99 3.63
CA ALA A 101 -8.01 -4.44 3.75
C ALA A 101 -9.31 -5.02 4.34
N LEU A 102 -9.87 -4.37 5.35
CA LEU A 102 -11.17 -4.75 5.91
C LEU A 102 -12.28 -4.68 4.86
N LEU A 103 -12.30 -3.62 4.05
CA LEU A 103 -13.29 -3.44 2.98
C LEU A 103 -13.15 -4.51 1.89
N ILE A 104 -11.91 -4.80 1.44
CA ILE A 104 -11.66 -5.88 0.47
C ILE A 104 -12.11 -7.23 1.03
N VAL A 105 -11.78 -7.55 2.29
CA VAL A 105 -12.23 -8.79 2.93
C VAL A 105 -13.75 -8.84 2.99
N LEU A 106 -14.44 -7.74 3.32
CA LEU A 106 -15.89 -7.69 3.35
C LEU A 106 -16.51 -7.96 1.97
N ILE A 107 -15.94 -7.39 0.90
CA ILE A 107 -16.39 -7.66 -0.48
C ILE A 107 -16.25 -9.15 -0.80
N ARG A 108 -15.09 -9.74 -0.49
CA ARG A 108 -14.83 -11.18 -0.73
C ARG A 108 -15.82 -12.06 0.01
N GLN A 109 -16.05 -11.78 1.29
CA GLN A 109 -17.01 -12.54 2.10
C GLN A 109 -18.43 -12.36 1.58
N SER A 110 -18.80 -11.17 1.13
CA SER A 110 -20.14 -10.90 0.55
C SER A 110 -20.37 -11.69 -0.74
N ILE A 111 -19.40 -11.71 -1.66
CA ILE A 111 -19.48 -12.47 -2.93
C ILE A 111 -19.57 -13.97 -2.65
N ARG A 112 -18.76 -14.49 -1.70
CA ARG A 112 -18.82 -15.90 -1.29
C ARG A 112 -20.16 -16.28 -0.69
N THR A 113 -20.74 -15.44 0.17
CA THR A 113 -22.06 -15.69 0.77
C THR A 113 -23.17 -15.74 -0.29
N LEU A 114 -23.06 -14.91 -1.32
CA LEU A 114 -24.01 -14.90 -2.46
C LEU A 114 -23.82 -16.09 -3.42
N ARG A 115 -22.90 -17.02 -3.13
CA ARG A 115 -22.55 -18.18 -3.98
C ARG A 115 -22.18 -17.80 -5.42
N LEU A 116 -21.62 -16.61 -5.60
CA LEU A 116 -21.10 -16.17 -6.89
C LEU A 116 -19.75 -16.81 -7.17
N ASP A 117 -19.47 -17.04 -8.45
CA ASP A 117 -18.21 -17.64 -8.90
C ASP A 117 -17.01 -16.76 -8.55
N GLN A 118 -15.86 -17.38 -8.28
CA GLN A 118 -14.64 -16.65 -7.92
C GLN A 118 -14.19 -15.69 -9.03
N ASN A 119 -14.55 -15.94 -10.29
CA ASN A 119 -14.26 -15.02 -11.39
C ASN A 119 -14.80 -13.60 -11.14
N TYR A 120 -15.96 -13.45 -10.49
CA TYR A 120 -16.51 -12.14 -10.16
C TYR A 120 -15.69 -11.40 -9.10
N GLU A 121 -15.08 -12.11 -8.15
CA GLU A 121 -14.17 -11.54 -7.14
C GLU A 121 -12.98 -10.84 -7.82
N TRP A 122 -12.36 -11.50 -8.80
CA TRP A 122 -11.21 -10.96 -9.53
C TRP A 122 -11.58 -9.75 -10.40
N ILE A 123 -12.76 -9.77 -11.04
CA ILE A 123 -13.24 -8.66 -11.86
C ILE A 123 -13.50 -7.42 -10.97
N VAL A 124 -14.19 -7.58 -9.84
CA VAL A 124 -14.50 -6.47 -8.93
C VAL A 124 -13.23 -5.86 -8.35
N ILE A 125 -12.27 -6.69 -7.95
CA ILE A 125 -11.01 -6.23 -7.37
C ILE A 125 -10.14 -5.55 -8.41
N GLY A 126 -10.05 -6.11 -9.62
CA GLY A 126 -9.36 -5.48 -10.74
C GLY A 126 -9.98 -4.12 -11.10
N ALA A 127 -11.31 -4.04 -11.16
CA ALA A 127 -12.02 -2.79 -11.41
C ALA A 127 -11.75 -1.75 -10.32
N ALA A 128 -11.74 -2.16 -9.04
CA ALA A 128 -11.43 -1.27 -7.92
C ALA A 128 -10.02 -0.67 -8.03
N ILE A 129 -9.01 -1.48 -8.41
CA ILE A 129 -7.65 -0.99 -8.64
C ILE A 129 -7.63 0.04 -9.79
N ILE A 130 -8.28 -0.26 -10.92
CA ILE A 130 -8.31 0.65 -12.08
C ILE A 130 -8.92 1.99 -11.68
N VAL A 131 -10.08 1.97 -11.00
CA VAL A 131 -10.74 3.19 -10.51
C VAL A 131 -9.80 3.97 -9.58
N ALA A 132 -9.16 3.29 -8.64
CA ALA A 132 -8.28 3.95 -7.69
C ALA A 132 -7.03 4.56 -8.37
N VAL A 133 -6.43 3.88 -9.35
CA VAL A 133 -5.29 4.40 -10.14
C VAL A 133 -5.69 5.63 -10.96
N VAL A 134 -6.88 5.61 -11.60
CA VAL A 134 -7.38 6.75 -12.37
C VAL A 134 -7.58 7.97 -11.46
N LEU A 135 -8.11 7.76 -10.26
CA LEU A 135 -8.28 8.82 -9.26
C LEU A 135 -6.93 9.32 -8.72
N ASP A 136 -5.98 8.43 -8.43
CA ASP A 136 -4.63 8.78 -7.96
C ASP A 136 -3.88 9.64 -8.99
N GLN A 137 -3.88 9.22 -10.26
CA GLN A 137 -3.23 9.97 -11.34
C GLN A 137 -3.92 11.30 -11.64
N GLY A 138 -5.25 11.34 -11.60
CA GLY A 138 -6.02 12.58 -11.77
C GLY A 138 -5.71 13.61 -10.69
N SER A 139 -5.61 13.15 -9.44
CA SER A 139 -5.29 13.98 -8.28
C SER A 139 -3.84 14.50 -8.33
N ALA A 140 -2.88 13.65 -8.72
CA ALA A 140 -1.47 14.03 -8.85
C ALA A 140 -1.25 15.13 -9.91
N ARG A 141 -1.92 15.03 -11.07
CA ARG A 141 -1.86 16.05 -12.13
C ARG A 141 -2.45 17.39 -11.70
N MET A 142 -3.47 17.37 -10.85
CA MET A 142 -4.14 18.58 -10.36
C MET A 142 -3.27 19.34 -9.35
N ALA A 143 -2.49 18.63 -8.53
CA ALA A 143 -1.53 19.22 -7.59
C ALA A 143 -0.37 19.93 -8.32
N ALA A 144 0.15 19.35 -9.40
CA ALA A 144 1.24 19.94 -10.19
C ALA A 144 0.84 21.28 -10.86
N ARG A 145 -0.44 21.45 -11.22
CA ARG A 145 -0.95 22.68 -11.85
C ARG A 145 -1.04 23.88 -10.90
N ARG A 146 -0.98 23.69 -9.58
CA ARG A 146 -1.10 24.80 -8.61
C ARG A 146 0.22 25.55 -8.33
N LEU A 147 1.36 25.02 -8.77
CA LEU A 147 2.69 25.60 -8.51
C LEU A 147 3.25 26.46 -9.65
N SER A 148 2.56 26.56 -10.79
CA SER A 148 3.03 27.34 -11.95
C SER A 148 2.86 28.88 -11.90
N PRO A 149 2.02 29.53 -11.05
CA PRO A 149 1.86 30.99 -11.12
C PRO A 149 2.92 31.82 -10.36
N LEU A 150 3.91 31.22 -9.70
CA LEU A 150 4.90 31.97 -8.88
C LEU A 150 6.29 32.10 -9.51
N GLN A 151 6.57 31.48 -10.65
CA GLN A 151 7.90 31.56 -11.30
C GLN A 151 8.05 32.71 -12.32
N THR A 152 7.00 33.50 -12.58
CA THR A 152 7.05 34.61 -13.55
C THR A 152 7.31 35.99 -12.92
N GLY A 153 7.60 36.08 -11.62
CA GLY A 153 7.68 37.38 -10.90
C GLY A 153 9.05 37.76 -10.31
N GLY A 154 10.12 37.00 -10.55
CA GLY A 154 11.41 37.17 -9.85
C GLY A 154 12.61 37.56 -10.72
N ALA A 155 12.40 37.98 -11.97
CA ALA A 155 13.47 38.39 -12.88
C ALA A 155 13.15 39.77 -13.48
N SER A 156 13.39 40.81 -12.68
CA SER A 156 13.57 42.20 -13.14
C SER A 156 14.34 42.99 -12.09
#